data_AF-A0AAD8DK13-F1
#
_entry.id   AF-A0AAD8DK13-F1
#
_cell.length_a   1.000
_cell.length_b   1.000
_cell.length_c   1.000
_cell.angle_alpha   90.00
_cell.angle_beta   90.00
_cell.angle_gamma   90.00
#
_symmetry.space_group_name_H-M   'P 1'
#
loop_
_entity.id
_entity.type
_entity.pdbx_description
1 polymer ?
#
loop_
_entity_poly.entity_id
_entity_poly.type
_entity_poly.pdbx_seq_one_letter_code
_entity_poly.pdbx_strand_id
1 'polypeptide(L)'
;MNPSSSSSTRAASLIKPYLRKLVLQTHPDFFQRDPIKAKHNAASLQQLYTILNPILKQDNRSKLRPANEEAGHDDTSIPVAFYPKHASKAAASAASARSRVSISFDPRPISAWHTAASVLDLCRQLDIKVATSDDQAVQQMISKEMAASASNTQRSSYKSLREQFVRALYQQHQQQQPQQKVVKQHWTTQEVFNNRHLMFAPSVDKKAMASRLAQWLGELHPEKWWGQLPVLVLPATAAASLSPDRAKGILVLTSEMNLEEMKCYLEQHVAIKKREYQEMGKKSSSSSSSSSNKP
;
A
#
# COMPACT_ATOMS: atom_id res chain seq x y z
N MET A 1 -3.34 34.88 -16.28
CA MET A 1 -2.62 33.73 -16.90
C MET A 1 -2.72 32.55 -15.94
N ASN A 2 -3.40 31.46 -16.32
CA ASN A 2 -3.66 30.33 -15.42
C ASN A 2 -2.41 29.45 -15.27
N PRO A 3 -1.80 29.33 -14.08
CA PRO A 3 -0.59 28.51 -13.89
C PRO A 3 -0.83 27.01 -14.14
N SER A 4 -2.08 26.55 -13.99
CA SER A 4 -2.50 25.17 -14.24
C SER A 4 -2.34 24.73 -15.70
N SER A 5 -2.41 25.67 -16.67
CA SER A 5 -2.31 25.29 -18.08
C SER A 5 -0.89 24.93 -18.50
N SER A 6 0.13 25.54 -17.88
CA SER A 6 1.55 25.30 -18.17
C SER A 6 2.05 23.93 -17.67
N SER A 7 1.47 23.50 -16.54
CA SER A 7 1.81 22.26 -15.83
C SER A 7 1.37 21.02 -16.62
N SER A 8 0.13 21.03 -17.11
CA SER A 8 -0.43 19.95 -17.94
C SER A 8 0.35 19.74 -19.24
N THR A 9 0.73 20.83 -19.92
CA THR A 9 1.46 20.75 -21.19
C THR A 9 2.85 20.15 -21.03
N ARG A 10 3.53 20.47 -19.93
CA ARG A 10 4.85 19.89 -19.59
C ARG A 10 4.72 18.41 -19.22
N ALA A 11 3.74 18.05 -18.40
CA ALA A 11 3.45 16.64 -18.09
C ALA A 11 3.14 15.84 -19.37
N ALA A 12 2.31 16.38 -20.26
CA ALA A 12 1.98 15.77 -21.55
C ALA A 12 3.23 15.55 -22.43
N SER A 13 4.16 16.51 -22.45
CA SER A 13 5.39 16.40 -23.25
C SER A 13 6.31 15.26 -22.80
N LEU A 14 6.33 14.97 -21.49
CA LEU A 14 7.14 13.90 -20.90
C LEU A 14 6.52 12.51 -21.09
N ILE A 15 5.20 12.39 -21.07
CA ILE A 15 4.54 11.08 -21.24
C ILE A 15 4.41 10.63 -22.70
N LYS A 16 4.30 11.56 -23.66
CA LYS A 16 4.07 11.27 -25.09
C LYS A 16 5.06 10.26 -25.69
N PRO A 17 6.38 10.34 -25.45
CA PRO A 17 7.34 9.36 -25.97
C PRO A 17 7.10 7.93 -25.48
N TYR A 18 6.53 7.79 -24.28
CA TYR A 18 6.25 6.49 -23.65
C TYR A 18 4.91 5.91 -24.08
N LEU A 19 3.90 6.75 -24.35
CA LEU A 19 2.60 6.29 -24.85
C LEU A 19 2.73 5.50 -26.16
N ARG A 20 3.60 5.94 -27.07
CA ARG A 20 3.87 5.19 -28.31
C ARG A 20 4.44 3.81 -28.03
N LYS A 21 5.37 3.69 -27.07
CA LYS A 21 5.98 2.41 -26.67
C LYS A 21 4.96 1.50 -25.97
N LEU A 22 4.07 2.08 -25.16
CA LEU A 22 2.98 1.37 -24.49
C LEU A 22 2.03 0.76 -25.52
N VAL A 23 1.57 1.55 -26.49
CA VAL A 23 0.69 1.04 -27.56
C VAL A 23 1.37 -0.08 -28.34
N LEU A 24 2.67 0.05 -28.66
CA LEU A 24 3.41 -1.02 -29.35
C LEU A 24 3.54 -2.33 -28.55
N GLN A 25 3.35 -2.29 -27.23
CA GLN A 25 3.39 -3.48 -26.38
C GLN A 25 2.00 -4.08 -26.13
N THR A 26 0.94 -3.28 -26.21
CA THR A 26 -0.41 -3.68 -25.77
C THR A 26 -1.48 -3.56 -26.87
N HIS A 27 -1.12 -3.18 -28.10
CA HIS A 27 -2.09 -3.01 -29.19
C HIS A 27 -2.92 -4.28 -29.42
N PRO A 28 -4.26 -4.17 -29.58
CA PRO A 28 -5.13 -5.32 -29.80
C PRO A 28 -4.73 -6.16 -31.02
N ASP A 29 -4.20 -5.53 -32.07
CA ASP A 29 -3.77 -6.23 -33.30
C ASP A 29 -2.63 -7.22 -33.08
N PHE A 30 -1.86 -7.12 -31.98
CA PHE A 30 -0.85 -8.13 -31.66
C PHE A 30 -1.46 -9.42 -31.07
N PHE A 31 -2.75 -9.41 -30.73
CA PHE A 31 -3.46 -10.51 -30.06
C PHE A 31 -4.51 -11.15 -30.98
N GLN A 32 -4.30 -11.18 -32.30
CA GLN A 32 -5.21 -11.83 -33.26
C GLN A 32 -5.52 -13.30 -32.91
N ARG A 33 -4.57 -14.00 -32.27
CA ARG A 33 -4.73 -15.39 -31.82
C ARG A 33 -5.56 -15.52 -30.53
N ASP A 34 -5.70 -14.45 -29.76
CA ASP A 34 -6.38 -14.38 -28.46
C ASP A 34 -7.42 -13.23 -28.43
N PRO A 35 -8.61 -13.40 -29.02
CA PRO A 35 -9.59 -12.31 -29.19
C PRO A 35 -10.07 -11.72 -27.86
N ILE A 36 -10.05 -12.51 -26.77
CA ILE A 36 -10.39 -12.04 -25.42
C ILE A 36 -9.36 -11.01 -24.93
N LYS A 37 -8.06 -11.26 -25.16
CA LYS A 37 -6.99 -10.33 -24.78
C LYS A 37 -7.00 -9.08 -25.67
N ALA A 38 -7.27 -9.25 -26.97
CA ALA A 38 -7.43 -8.14 -27.90
C ALA A 38 -8.58 -7.21 -27.46
N LYS A 39 -9.76 -7.75 -27.17
CA LYS A 39 -10.92 -6.97 -26.69
C LYS A 39 -10.63 -6.26 -25.36
N HIS A 40 -9.96 -6.94 -24.44
CA HIS A 40 -9.59 -6.38 -23.14
C HIS A 40 -8.59 -5.22 -23.29
N ASN A 41 -7.51 -5.40 -24.06
CA ASN A 41 -6.54 -4.34 -24.31
C ASN A 41 -7.15 -3.15 -25.05
N ALA A 42 -8.07 -3.38 -26.00
CA ALA A 42 -8.80 -2.30 -26.68
C ALA A 42 -9.63 -1.47 -25.68
N ALA A 43 -10.39 -2.13 -24.80
CA ALA A 43 -11.17 -1.46 -23.76
C ALA A 43 -10.27 -0.70 -22.78
N SER A 44 -9.15 -1.29 -22.35
CA SER A 44 -8.21 -0.64 -21.43
C SER A 44 -7.43 0.51 -22.08
N LEU A 45 -7.15 0.45 -23.39
CA LEU A 45 -6.61 1.61 -24.12
C LEU A 45 -7.64 2.74 -24.17
N GLN A 46 -8.92 2.45 -24.44
CA GLN A 46 -9.98 3.47 -24.43
C GLN A 46 -10.14 4.12 -23.05
N GLN A 47 -10.09 3.34 -21.97
CA GLN A 47 -10.09 3.85 -20.60
C GLN A 47 -8.88 4.75 -20.34
N LEU A 48 -7.68 4.31 -20.73
CA LEU A 48 -6.46 5.09 -20.60
C LEU A 48 -6.55 6.41 -21.38
N TYR A 49 -7.09 6.39 -22.61
CA TYR A 49 -7.32 7.62 -23.38
C TYR A 49 -8.29 8.55 -22.68
N THR A 50 -9.36 8.04 -22.06
CA THR A 50 -10.32 8.85 -21.31
C THR A 50 -9.66 9.56 -20.12
N ILE A 51 -8.76 8.86 -19.42
CA ILE A 51 -7.99 9.41 -18.29
C ILE A 51 -6.96 10.45 -18.76
N LEU A 52 -6.31 10.20 -19.90
CA LEU A 52 -5.26 11.08 -20.43
C LEU A 52 -5.78 12.26 -21.25
N ASN A 53 -7.01 12.20 -21.77
CA ASN A 53 -7.56 13.24 -22.64
C ASN A 53 -7.54 14.64 -21.98
N PRO A 54 -7.91 14.82 -20.70
CA PRO A 54 -7.81 16.12 -20.02
C PRO A 54 -6.39 16.70 -19.97
N ILE A 55 -5.37 15.84 -20.04
CA ILE A 55 -3.95 16.22 -19.97
C ILE A 55 -3.38 16.45 -21.38
N LEU A 56 -3.81 15.64 -22.35
CA LEU A 56 -3.31 15.61 -23.72
C LEU A 56 -4.00 16.63 -24.65
N LYS A 57 -5.29 16.87 -24.44
CA LYS A 57 -6.09 17.86 -25.18
C LYS A 57 -6.57 18.92 -24.19
N GLN A 58 -5.80 19.98 -24.03
CA GLN A 58 -6.35 21.24 -23.51
C GLN A 58 -7.32 21.79 -24.56
N ASP A 59 -8.52 21.23 -24.62
CA ASP A 59 -9.59 21.85 -25.38
C ASP A 59 -10.12 23.05 -24.58
N ASN A 60 -10.37 24.15 -25.27
CA ASN A 60 -10.88 25.42 -24.74
C ASN A 60 -12.32 25.31 -24.20
N ARG A 61 -12.58 24.41 -23.24
CA ARG A 61 -13.86 24.30 -22.53
C ARG A 61 -13.75 24.76 -21.08
N SER A 62 -13.14 25.92 -20.88
CA SER A 62 -13.57 26.82 -19.80
C SER A 62 -14.92 27.42 -20.18
N LYS A 63 -16.00 26.62 -20.14
CA LYS A 63 -17.42 27.02 -20.09
C LYS A 63 -18.26 25.79 -20.42
N LEU A 64 -18.61 25.03 -19.38
CA LEU A 64 -19.89 24.32 -19.23
C LEU A 64 -19.87 23.61 -17.88
N ARG A 65 -20.31 24.34 -16.84
CA ARG A 65 -21.28 23.79 -15.89
C ARG A 65 -22.60 23.73 -16.67
N PRO A 66 -23.42 22.69 -16.55
CA PRO A 66 -24.27 22.43 -15.37
C PRO A 66 -24.34 20.90 -15.11
N ALA A 67 -25.14 20.28 -14.26
CA ALA A 67 -26.08 20.57 -13.19
C ALA A 67 -26.15 19.26 -12.38
N ASN A 68 -26.77 19.31 -11.21
CA ASN A 68 -27.13 18.15 -10.38
C ASN A 68 -27.55 16.92 -11.20
N GLU A 69 -26.79 15.84 -11.12
CA GLU A 69 -27.33 14.48 -11.19
C GLU A 69 -26.74 13.70 -10.03
N GLU A 70 -27.63 13.36 -9.10
CA GLU A 70 -27.45 12.37 -8.07
C GLU A 70 -27.19 11.02 -8.74
N ALA A 71 -25.93 10.59 -8.74
CA ALA A 71 -25.57 9.20 -8.98
C ALA A 71 -24.36 8.88 -8.09
N GLY A 72 -24.48 7.81 -7.32
CA GLY A 72 -23.67 7.47 -6.16
C GLY A 72 -22.18 7.75 -6.30
N HIS A 73 -21.61 8.29 -5.21
CA HIS A 73 -20.18 8.40 -5.01
C HIS A 73 -19.53 7.01 -5.01
N ASP A 74 -19.10 6.58 -6.19
CA ASP A 74 -18.11 5.52 -6.33
C ASP A 74 -16.74 6.18 -6.40
N ASP A 75 -16.09 6.30 -5.23
CA ASP A 75 -14.68 6.68 -5.05
C ASP A 75 -13.75 5.52 -5.45
N THR A 76 -14.20 4.68 -6.37
CA THR A 76 -13.51 3.49 -6.83
C THR A 76 -12.48 3.89 -7.88
N SER A 77 -11.20 3.77 -7.50
CA SER A 77 -10.05 3.94 -8.39
C SER A 77 -10.27 3.20 -9.72
N ILE A 78 -10.00 3.84 -10.86
CA ILE A 78 -10.25 3.28 -12.20
C ILE A 78 -9.15 2.26 -12.52
N PRO A 79 -9.43 0.95 -12.49
CA PRO A 79 -8.40 -0.05 -12.75
C PRO A 79 -8.21 -0.21 -14.26
N VAL A 80 -7.02 0.07 -14.75
CA VAL A 80 -6.62 -0.16 -16.14
C VAL A 80 -5.63 -1.31 -16.16
N ALA A 81 -5.83 -2.27 -17.07
CA ALA A 81 -4.94 -3.41 -17.15
C ALA A 81 -4.64 -3.81 -18.59
N PHE A 82 -3.47 -4.39 -18.82
CA PHE A 82 -3.02 -4.77 -20.14
C PHE A 82 -2.39 -6.15 -20.14
N TYR A 83 -2.56 -6.85 -21.25
CA TYR A 83 -1.77 -7.99 -21.64
C TYR A 83 -0.58 -7.50 -22.48
N PRO A 84 0.68 -7.76 -22.08
CA PRO A 84 1.86 -7.40 -22.86
C PRO A 84 2.11 -8.41 -23.98
N LYS A 85 2.63 -7.94 -25.12
CA LYS A 85 3.01 -8.75 -26.29
C LYS A 85 4.12 -9.75 -25.97
N HIS A 86 5.10 -9.34 -25.16
CA HIS A 86 6.22 -10.17 -24.71
C HIS A 86 6.17 -10.26 -23.20
N ALA A 87 5.73 -11.40 -22.64
CA ALA A 87 5.98 -11.69 -21.23
C ALA A 87 7.51 -11.81 -21.05
N SER A 88 8.12 -10.85 -20.35
CA SER A 88 9.55 -10.87 -20.06
C SER A 88 9.97 -12.23 -19.49
N LYS A 89 11.05 -12.80 -20.04
CA LYS A 89 11.63 -14.09 -19.59
C LYS A 89 11.99 -14.09 -18.09
N ALA A 90 12.10 -12.94 -17.44
CA ALA A 90 12.34 -12.82 -16.00
C ALA A 90 11.11 -13.18 -15.14
N ALA A 91 9.90 -13.19 -15.71
CA ALA A 91 8.66 -13.58 -15.04
C ALA A 91 8.27 -15.05 -15.31
N ALA A 92 9.19 -15.87 -15.85
CA ALA A 92 8.94 -17.24 -16.28
C ALA A 92 9.03 -18.29 -15.15
N SER A 93 8.71 -17.94 -13.91
CA SER A 93 8.45 -18.92 -12.84
C SER A 93 6.95 -19.25 -12.79
N ALA A 94 6.60 -20.35 -13.45
CA ALA A 94 5.44 -21.25 -13.27
C ALA A 94 3.98 -20.72 -13.17
N ALA A 95 3.70 -19.41 -13.13
CA ALA A 95 2.32 -18.85 -13.15
C ALA A 95 2.04 -17.93 -14.37
N SER A 96 3.01 -17.77 -15.26
CA SER A 96 3.12 -16.67 -16.23
C SER A 96 2.40 -16.86 -17.57
N ALA A 97 1.35 -17.69 -17.62
CA ALA A 97 0.40 -17.68 -18.75
C ALA A 97 -0.67 -16.58 -18.59
N ARG A 98 -0.70 -15.89 -17.43
CA ARG A 98 -1.68 -14.85 -17.06
C ARG A 98 -1.03 -13.55 -16.59
N SER A 99 0.16 -13.19 -17.11
CA SER A 99 0.83 -11.93 -16.73
C SER A 99 0.06 -10.72 -17.28
N ARG A 100 -0.98 -10.31 -16.54
CA ARG A 100 -1.79 -9.11 -16.75
C ARG A 100 -1.19 -8.03 -15.87
N VAL A 101 -0.76 -6.94 -16.48
CA VAL A 101 -0.26 -5.75 -15.78
C VAL A 101 -1.46 -4.88 -15.43
N SER A 102 -1.61 -4.45 -14.18
CA SER A 102 -2.74 -3.62 -13.75
C SER A 102 -2.29 -2.45 -12.90
N ILE A 103 -2.82 -1.28 -13.19
CA ILE A 103 -2.62 -0.06 -12.42
C ILE A 103 -3.96 0.62 -12.18
N SER A 104 -4.12 1.24 -11.02
CA SER A 104 -5.31 2.03 -10.70
C SER A 104 -5.02 3.51 -10.88
N PHE A 105 -5.91 4.21 -11.59
CA PHE A 105 -5.86 5.65 -11.76
C PHE A 105 -6.91 6.33 -10.87
N ASP A 106 -6.56 7.50 -10.34
CA ASP A 106 -7.51 8.31 -9.60
C ASP A 106 -8.54 8.94 -10.55
N PRO A 107 -9.85 8.85 -10.27
CA PRO A 107 -10.89 9.42 -11.13
C PRO A 107 -10.85 10.96 -11.16
N ARG A 108 -10.20 11.59 -10.16
CA ARG A 108 -9.97 13.04 -10.09
C ARG A 108 -8.50 13.29 -9.75
N PRO A 109 -7.60 13.33 -10.74
CA PRO A 109 -6.18 13.52 -10.46
C PRO A 109 -5.96 14.89 -9.82
N ILE A 110 -5.32 14.90 -8.65
CA ILE A 110 -4.99 16.12 -7.88
C ILE A 110 -4.06 17.03 -8.70
N SER A 111 -3.23 16.43 -9.56
CA SER A 111 -2.38 17.13 -10.52
C SER A 111 -2.14 16.26 -11.76
N ALA A 112 -1.90 16.93 -12.90
CA ALA A 112 -1.44 16.29 -14.13
C ALA A 112 -0.13 15.51 -13.93
N TRP A 113 0.70 15.93 -12.96
CA TRP A 113 1.95 15.23 -12.62
C TRP A 113 1.73 13.90 -11.91
N HIS A 114 0.69 13.78 -11.07
CA HIS A 114 0.33 12.50 -10.46
C HIS A 114 -0.13 11.49 -11.50
N THR A 115 -0.90 11.94 -12.50
CA THR A 115 -1.28 11.06 -13.62
C THR A 115 -0.07 10.66 -14.45
N ALA A 116 0.86 11.60 -14.72
CA ALA A 116 2.10 11.30 -15.42
C ALA A 116 2.96 10.27 -14.67
N ALA A 117 3.05 10.37 -13.34
CA ALA A 117 3.74 9.39 -12.51
C ALA A 117 3.11 7.99 -12.62
N SER A 118 1.78 7.88 -12.56
CA SER A 118 1.08 6.60 -12.76
C SER A 118 1.32 6.04 -14.17
N VAL A 119 1.36 6.86 -15.21
CA VAL A 119 1.70 6.41 -16.57
C VAL A 119 3.13 5.88 -16.65
N LEU A 120 4.09 6.54 -16.01
CA LEU A 120 5.48 6.07 -15.98
C LEU A 120 5.61 4.76 -15.20
N ASP A 121 4.86 4.60 -14.10
CA ASP A 121 4.79 3.34 -13.36
C ASP A 121 4.23 2.19 -14.20
N LEU A 122 3.14 2.45 -14.94
CA LEU A 122 2.59 1.50 -15.90
C LEU A 122 3.63 1.10 -16.97
N CYS A 123 4.42 2.06 -17.47
CA CYS A 123 5.50 1.78 -18.42
C CYS A 123 6.58 0.88 -17.80
N ARG A 124 6.96 1.11 -16.53
CA ARG A 124 7.90 0.23 -15.81
C ARG A 124 7.36 -1.19 -15.66
N GLN A 125 6.09 -1.35 -15.31
CA GLN A 125 5.46 -2.66 -15.20
C GLN A 125 5.34 -3.40 -16.54
N LEU A 126 5.27 -2.67 -17.66
CA LEU A 126 5.27 -3.20 -19.03
C LEU A 126 6.69 -3.40 -19.60
N ASP A 127 7.74 -3.33 -18.77
CA ASP A 127 9.16 -3.46 -19.16
C ASP A 127 9.60 -2.43 -20.22
N ILE A 128 8.96 -1.26 -20.23
CA ILE A 128 9.35 -0.12 -21.07
C ILE A 128 10.39 0.69 -20.29
N LYS A 129 11.60 0.80 -20.84
CA LYS A 129 12.67 1.61 -20.25
C LYS A 129 12.24 3.08 -20.15
N VAL A 130 11.99 3.52 -18.92
CA VAL A 130 11.76 4.92 -18.55
C VAL A 130 13.11 5.55 -18.18
N ALA A 131 13.40 6.73 -18.74
CA ALA A 131 14.61 7.47 -18.40
C ALA A 131 14.54 7.95 -16.94
N THR A 132 15.60 7.72 -16.17
CA THR A 132 15.70 8.19 -14.78
C THR A 132 15.56 9.71 -14.66
N SER A 133 16.01 10.45 -15.68
CA SER A 133 15.84 11.90 -15.78
C SER A 133 14.36 12.33 -15.82
N ASP A 134 13.51 11.59 -16.53
CA ASP A 134 12.09 11.95 -16.68
C ASP A 134 11.31 11.63 -15.40
N ASP A 135 11.64 10.52 -14.74
CA ASP A 135 11.06 10.15 -13.44
C ASP A 135 11.42 11.19 -12.37
N GLN A 136 12.69 11.60 -12.31
CA GLN A 136 13.14 12.67 -11.41
C GLN A 136 12.44 14.01 -11.72
N ALA A 137 12.26 14.36 -13.00
CA ALA A 137 11.56 15.58 -13.38
C ALA A 137 10.09 15.58 -12.92
N VAL A 138 9.39 14.45 -13.06
CA VAL A 138 8.00 14.30 -12.58
C VAL A 138 7.95 14.41 -11.05
N GLN A 139 8.83 13.72 -10.32
CA GLN A 139 8.87 13.77 -8.86
C GLN A 139 9.22 15.15 -8.30
N GLN A 140 10.15 15.86 -8.94
CA GLN A 140 10.50 17.23 -8.59
C GLN A 140 9.32 18.18 -8.79
N MET A 141 8.56 18.03 -9.88
CA MET A 141 7.39 18.87 -10.15
C MET A 141 6.24 18.59 -9.18
N ILE A 142 5.98 17.32 -8.82
CA ILE A 142 5.03 16.96 -7.76
C ILE A 142 5.43 17.62 -6.44
N SER A 143 6.71 17.48 -6.05
CA SER A 143 7.24 18.05 -4.81
C SER A 143 7.15 19.58 -4.80
N LYS A 144 7.43 20.21 -5.93
CA LYS A 144 7.35 21.67 -6.11
C LYS A 144 5.91 22.18 -6.04
N GLU A 145 4.94 21.47 -6.61
CA GLU A 145 3.52 21.82 -6.54
C GLU A 145 2.96 21.68 -5.12
N MET A 146 3.40 20.64 -4.40
CA MET A 146 3.08 20.45 -2.99
C MET A 146 3.70 21.55 -2.10
N ALA A 147 4.95 21.93 -2.37
CA ALA A 147 5.63 23.01 -1.66
C ALA A 147 5.03 24.39 -1.95
N ALA A 148 4.66 24.66 -3.21
CA ALA A 148 3.99 25.90 -3.61
C ALA A 148 2.59 26.03 -2.99
N SER A 149 1.88 24.92 -2.83
CA SER A 149 0.60 24.88 -2.11
C SER A 149 0.78 25.15 -0.61
N ALA A 150 1.94 24.79 -0.04
CA ALA A 150 2.27 25.04 1.37
C ALA A 150 2.78 26.47 1.65
N SER A 151 3.43 27.14 0.68
CA SER A 151 3.93 28.51 0.85
C SER A 151 2.87 29.58 0.59
N ASN A 152 1.83 29.28 -0.20
CA ASN A 152 0.72 30.20 -0.44
C ASN A 152 -0.28 30.28 0.74
N THR A 153 -0.10 29.44 1.78
CA THR A 153 -0.98 29.39 2.96
C THR A 153 -0.65 30.42 4.04
N GLN A 154 0.35 31.30 3.85
CA GLN A 154 0.63 32.38 4.82
C GLN A 154 -0.26 33.63 4.66
N ARG A 155 -1.19 33.68 3.70
CA ARG A 155 -2.09 34.84 3.49
C ARG A 155 -3.59 34.58 3.63
N SER A 156 -4.04 33.37 3.97
CA SER A 156 -5.48 33.11 4.14
C SER A 156 -5.74 32.25 5.37
N SER A 157 -6.22 32.93 6.41
CA SER A 157 -6.49 32.45 7.76
C SER A 157 -7.78 31.61 7.87
N TYR A 158 -8.08 30.73 6.93
CA TYR A 158 -9.16 29.74 7.10
C TYR A 158 -8.80 28.44 6.37
N LYS A 159 -8.08 27.55 7.06
CA LYS A 159 -7.86 26.17 6.61
C LYS A 159 -9.19 25.43 6.73
N SER A 160 -9.75 25.01 5.60
CA SER A 160 -10.97 24.21 5.62
C SER A 160 -10.71 22.86 6.29
N LEU A 161 -11.69 22.35 7.05
CA LEU A 161 -11.63 21.06 7.74
C LEU A 161 -11.21 19.92 6.79
N ARG A 162 -11.64 20.00 5.52
CA ARG A 162 -11.28 19.07 4.46
C ARG A 162 -9.78 19.04 4.18
N GLU A 163 -9.12 20.19 4.21
CA GLU A 163 -7.68 20.32 3.97
C GLU A 163 -6.86 19.73 5.12
N GLN A 164 -7.34 19.88 6.36
CA GLN A 164 -6.77 19.17 7.51
C GLN A 164 -6.95 17.65 7.39
N PHE A 165 -8.12 17.21 6.92
CA PHE A 165 -8.42 15.79 6.75
C PHE A 165 -7.58 15.14 5.66
N VAL A 166 -7.41 15.81 4.51
CA VAL A 166 -6.54 15.34 3.42
C VAL A 166 -5.09 15.28 3.88
N ARG A 167 -4.63 16.26 4.67
CA ARG A 167 -3.27 16.26 5.21
C ARG A 167 -3.04 15.10 6.19
N ALA A 168 -4.02 14.82 7.05
CA ALA A 168 -3.99 13.67 7.95
C ALA A 168 -3.97 12.34 7.17
N LEU A 169 -4.82 12.22 6.14
CA LEU A 169 -4.86 11.05 5.26
C LEU A 169 -3.54 10.84 4.52
N TYR A 170 -2.92 11.90 3.98
CA TYR A 170 -1.64 11.79 3.29
C TYR A 170 -0.47 11.47 4.23
N GLN A 171 -0.44 12.02 5.45
CA GLN A 171 0.55 11.63 6.46
C GLN A 171 0.38 10.16 6.87
N GLN A 172 -0.85 9.68 6.99
CA GLN A 172 -1.14 8.28 7.25
C GLN A 172 -0.76 7.37 6.06
N HIS A 173 -0.95 7.82 4.82
CA HIS A 173 -0.61 7.06 3.62
C HIS A 173 0.90 7.03 3.35
N GLN A 174 1.64 8.08 3.69
CA GLN A 174 3.11 8.08 3.65
C GLN A 174 3.73 7.14 4.69
N GLN A 175 3.04 6.85 5.79
CA GLN A 175 3.46 5.80 6.73
C GLN A 175 3.18 4.38 6.21
N GLN A 176 2.40 4.22 5.13
CA GLN A 176 1.98 2.91 4.61
C GLN A 176 2.64 2.48 3.29
N GLN A 177 3.51 3.29 2.67
CA GLN A 177 4.36 2.79 1.58
C GLN A 177 5.64 2.15 2.12
N PRO A 178 5.89 0.85 1.85
CA PRO A 178 7.12 0.18 2.26
C PRO A 178 8.24 0.52 1.26
N GLN A 179 8.78 1.74 1.32
CA GLN A 179 10.16 1.92 0.88
C GLN A 179 11.07 1.58 2.04
N GLN A 180 11.89 0.55 1.83
CA GLN A 180 13.01 0.12 2.65
C GLN A 180 13.97 1.29 2.91
N LYS A 181 13.62 2.14 3.85
CA LYS A 181 14.56 2.95 4.60
C LYS A 181 14.42 2.43 6.02
N VAL A 182 15.44 1.70 6.48
CA VAL A 182 15.60 1.34 7.89
C VAL A 182 15.83 2.64 8.65
N VAL A 183 14.78 3.46 8.78
CA VAL A 183 14.67 4.39 9.88
C VAL A 183 14.50 3.45 11.06
N LYS A 184 15.53 3.32 11.89
CA LYS A 184 15.40 2.70 13.20
C LYS A 184 14.26 3.44 13.89
N GLN A 185 13.06 2.88 13.81
CA GLN A 185 11.90 3.39 14.51
C GLN A 185 12.30 3.27 15.98
N HIS A 186 12.59 4.41 16.61
CA HIS A 186 13.09 4.39 17.97
C HIS A 186 11.89 4.17 18.87
N TRP A 187 11.60 2.89 19.13
CA TRP A 187 10.50 2.52 20.01
C TRP A 187 10.81 3.02 21.40
N THR A 188 9.81 3.62 22.04
CA THR A 188 9.90 4.02 23.43
C THR A 188 9.36 2.91 24.33
N THR A 189 9.83 2.87 25.57
CA THR A 189 9.30 1.94 26.58
C THR A 189 7.79 2.14 26.80
N GLN A 190 7.30 3.37 26.64
CA GLN A 190 5.88 3.69 26.75
C GLN A 190 5.06 3.06 25.61
N GLU A 191 5.56 3.07 24.38
CA GLU A 191 4.91 2.37 23.25
C GLU A 191 4.87 0.86 23.45
N VAL A 192 5.91 0.28 24.07
CA VAL A 192 5.94 -1.13 24.44
C VAL A 192 4.81 -1.45 25.45
N PHE A 193 4.62 -0.60 26.46
CA PHE A 193 3.54 -0.79 27.44
C PHE A 193 2.13 -0.52 26.89
N ASN A 194 2.00 0.33 25.87
CA ASN A 194 0.72 0.61 25.24
C ASN A 194 0.20 -0.56 24.39
N ASN A 195 1.03 -1.57 24.11
CA ASN A 195 0.60 -2.76 23.39
C ASN A 195 -0.30 -3.64 24.26
N ARG A 196 -1.61 -3.61 23.99
CA ARG A 196 -2.62 -4.41 24.70
C ARG A 196 -2.45 -5.93 24.55
N HIS A 197 -1.70 -6.36 23.54
CA HIS A 197 -1.45 -7.78 23.29
C HIS A 197 -0.18 -8.28 24.00
N LEU A 198 0.58 -7.40 24.65
CA LEU A 198 1.77 -7.76 25.40
C LEU A 198 1.44 -7.95 26.89
N MET A 199 1.79 -9.10 27.43
CA MET A 199 1.59 -9.46 28.83
C MET A 199 2.91 -9.88 29.45
N PHE A 200 3.20 -9.36 30.64
CA PHE A 200 4.38 -9.75 31.42
C PHE A 200 3.94 -10.54 32.65
N ALA A 201 4.58 -11.67 32.91
CA ALA A 201 4.40 -12.37 34.18
C ALA A 201 4.80 -11.47 35.36
N PRO A 202 4.17 -11.65 36.55
CA PRO A 202 4.48 -10.85 37.74
C PRO A 202 5.95 -10.93 38.18
N SER A 203 6.61 -12.05 37.89
CA SER A 203 8.00 -12.34 38.23
C SER A 203 9.03 -11.73 37.28
N VAL A 204 8.60 -11.07 36.19
CA VAL A 204 9.50 -10.45 35.22
C VAL A 204 9.63 -8.97 35.51
N ASP A 205 10.87 -8.45 35.49
CA ASP A 205 11.09 -7.01 35.50
C ASP A 205 10.59 -6.38 34.20
N LYS A 206 9.37 -5.83 34.28
CA LYS A 206 8.66 -5.21 33.17
C LYS A 206 9.45 -4.03 32.59
N LYS A 207 10.14 -3.25 33.42
CA LYS A 207 10.85 -2.04 32.99
C LYS A 207 12.13 -2.41 32.25
N ALA A 208 12.91 -3.36 32.78
CA ALA A 208 14.10 -3.85 32.13
C ALA A 208 13.77 -4.55 30.80
N MET A 209 12.71 -5.36 30.76
CA MET A 209 12.30 -6.05 29.54
C MET A 209 11.73 -5.09 28.49
N ALA A 210 10.89 -4.13 28.88
CA ALA A 210 10.37 -3.14 27.95
C ALA A 210 11.48 -2.28 27.34
N SER A 211 12.53 -1.96 28.12
CA SER A 211 13.70 -1.23 27.62
C SER A 211 14.48 -2.03 26.58
N ARG A 212 14.67 -3.33 26.81
CA ARG A 212 15.31 -4.24 25.84
C ARG A 212 14.47 -4.40 24.57
N LEU A 213 13.16 -4.65 24.71
CA LEU A 213 12.25 -4.74 23.58
C LEU A 213 12.21 -3.45 22.76
N ALA A 214 12.18 -2.29 23.40
CA ALA A 214 12.21 -0.99 22.72
C ALA A 214 13.48 -0.82 21.86
N GLN A 215 14.63 -1.32 22.31
CA GLN A 215 15.87 -1.30 21.52
C GLN A 215 15.84 -2.31 20.37
N TRP A 216 15.27 -3.49 20.61
CA TRP A 216 15.31 -4.62 19.68
C TRP A 216 14.18 -4.63 18.66
N LEU A 217 13.05 -3.97 18.94
CA LEU A 217 11.82 -4.11 18.16
C LEU A 217 12.05 -3.83 16.67
N GLY A 218 12.86 -2.82 16.33
CA GLY A 218 13.16 -2.48 14.94
C GLY A 218 13.83 -3.63 14.16
N GLU A 219 14.53 -4.54 14.83
CA GLU A 219 15.22 -5.68 14.23
C GLU A 219 14.36 -6.96 14.24
N LEU A 220 13.30 -6.99 15.04
CA LEU A 220 12.42 -8.14 15.23
C LEU A 220 11.21 -8.14 14.28
N HIS A 221 11.19 -7.27 13.26
CA HIS A 221 10.13 -7.20 12.25
C HIS A 221 8.71 -7.16 12.85
N PRO A 222 8.39 -6.11 13.64
CA PRO A 222 7.17 -6.03 14.43
C PRO A 222 5.92 -6.04 13.54
N GLU A 223 6.02 -5.64 12.27
CA GLU A 223 4.94 -5.70 11.27
C GLU A 223 4.33 -7.10 11.09
N LYS A 224 5.04 -8.16 11.48
CA LYS A 224 4.57 -9.55 11.31
C LYS A 224 3.74 -10.06 12.48
N TRP A 225 3.90 -9.50 13.68
CA TRP A 225 3.35 -10.08 14.92
C TRP A 225 2.91 -9.06 15.97
N TRP A 226 3.56 -7.90 16.04
CA TRP A 226 3.30 -6.87 17.05
C TRP A 226 1.87 -6.32 16.92
N GLY A 227 1.10 -6.42 18.00
CA GLY A 227 -0.30 -6.00 18.03
C GLY A 227 -1.26 -6.89 17.22
N GLN A 228 -0.74 -7.91 16.51
CA GLN A 228 -1.56 -8.89 15.77
C GLN A 228 -1.71 -10.20 16.55
N LEU A 229 -0.70 -10.55 17.35
CA LEU A 229 -0.70 -11.75 18.18
C LEU A 229 -0.50 -11.39 19.65
N PRO A 230 -1.19 -12.11 20.56
CA PRO A 230 -0.89 -12.03 21.98
C PRO A 230 0.53 -12.55 22.24
N VAL A 231 1.28 -11.81 23.05
CA VAL A 231 2.66 -12.07 23.41
C VAL A 231 2.76 -12.12 24.92
N LEU A 232 3.29 -13.22 25.43
CA LEU A 232 3.46 -13.47 26.85
C LEU A 232 4.94 -13.57 27.16
N VAL A 233 5.42 -12.71 28.06
CA VAL A 233 6.80 -12.73 28.55
C VAL A 233 6.86 -13.43 29.91
N LEU A 234 7.61 -14.52 29.97
CA LEU A 234 7.76 -15.38 31.15
C LEU A 234 9.24 -15.55 31.51
N PRO A 235 9.58 -15.87 32.77
CA PRO A 235 10.89 -16.45 33.06
C PRO A 235 11.05 -17.82 32.39
N ALA A 236 12.27 -18.19 32.01
CA ALA A 236 12.56 -19.48 31.38
C ALA A 236 11.98 -20.69 32.14
N THR A 237 11.99 -20.66 33.48
CA THR A 237 11.42 -21.70 34.35
C THR A 237 9.90 -21.81 34.21
N ALA A 238 9.21 -20.69 34.07
CA ALA A 238 7.76 -20.65 33.87
C ALA A 238 7.37 -20.97 32.42
N ALA A 239 8.20 -20.59 31.44
CA ALA A 239 7.99 -20.95 30.04
C ALA A 239 8.08 -22.46 29.83
N ALA A 240 9.02 -23.13 30.49
CA ALA A 240 9.20 -24.59 30.40
C ALA A 240 8.03 -25.39 30.99
N SER A 241 7.30 -24.82 31.96
CA SER A 241 6.12 -25.46 32.58
C SER A 241 4.81 -25.17 31.85
N LEU A 242 4.83 -24.31 30.82
CA LEU A 242 3.65 -23.95 30.06
C LEU A 242 3.31 -25.06 29.05
N SER A 243 2.17 -25.73 29.26
CA SER A 243 1.67 -26.76 28.33
C SER A 243 1.44 -26.17 26.91
N PRO A 244 1.77 -26.91 25.83
CA PRO A 244 1.60 -26.43 24.45
C PRO A 244 0.19 -25.97 24.10
N ASP A 245 -0.83 -26.60 24.69
CA ASP A 245 -2.25 -26.27 24.46
C ASP A 245 -2.63 -24.89 25.03
N ARG A 246 -2.05 -24.52 26.19
CA ARG A 246 -2.23 -23.18 26.78
C ARG A 246 -1.44 -22.10 26.05
N ALA A 247 -0.36 -22.47 25.37
CA ALA A 247 0.43 -21.57 24.54
C ALA A 247 -0.10 -21.47 23.09
N LYS A 248 -1.22 -22.11 22.77
CA LYS A 248 -1.75 -22.14 21.41
C LYS A 248 -2.17 -20.74 20.97
N GLY A 249 -1.68 -20.30 19.82
CA GLY A 249 -1.93 -18.96 19.27
C GLY A 249 -1.31 -17.79 20.05
N ILE A 250 -0.45 -18.06 21.04
CA ILE A 250 0.27 -17.05 21.83
C ILE A 250 1.76 -17.18 21.56
N LEU A 251 2.45 -16.05 21.36
CA LEU A 251 3.91 -16.00 21.31
C LEU A 251 4.44 -15.96 22.73
N VAL A 252 5.35 -16.88 23.08
CA VAL A 252 5.91 -16.98 24.43
C VAL A 252 7.38 -16.62 24.38
N LEU A 253 7.73 -15.47 24.93
CA LEU A 253 9.10 -14.97 24.99
C LEU A 253 9.64 -15.16 26.41
N THR A 254 10.93 -15.48 26.54
CA THR A 254 11.55 -15.56 27.87
C THR A 254 12.25 -14.25 28.26
N SER A 255 12.31 -13.93 29.55
CA SER A 255 13.03 -12.74 30.04
C SER A 255 14.55 -12.82 29.89
N GLU A 256 15.07 -14.02 29.71
CA GLU A 256 16.50 -14.34 29.60
C GLU A 256 16.98 -14.39 28.14
N MET A 257 16.06 -14.43 27.17
CA MET A 257 16.41 -14.47 25.75
C MET A 257 17.26 -13.25 25.33
N ASN A 258 18.31 -13.51 24.55
CA ASN A 258 19.03 -12.48 23.81
C ASN A 258 18.33 -12.16 22.48
N LEU A 259 18.85 -11.15 21.77
CA LEU A 259 18.26 -10.66 20.52
C LEU A 259 18.21 -11.75 19.45
N GLU A 260 19.29 -12.51 19.29
CA GLU A 260 19.46 -13.55 18.28
C GLU A 260 18.52 -14.73 18.55
N GLU A 261 18.45 -15.19 19.80
CA GLU A 261 17.53 -16.25 20.24
C GLU A 261 16.08 -15.86 19.98
N MET A 262 15.72 -14.63 20.35
CA MET A 262 14.36 -14.12 20.15
C MET A 262 14.04 -13.97 18.66
N LYS A 263 14.99 -13.55 17.83
CA LYS A 263 14.82 -13.47 16.38
C LYS A 263 14.58 -14.86 15.78
N CYS A 264 15.43 -15.83 16.10
CA CYS A 264 15.27 -17.23 15.66
C CYS A 264 13.92 -17.80 16.10
N TYR A 265 13.51 -17.56 17.35
CA TYR A 265 12.21 -17.99 17.86
C TYR A 265 11.04 -17.40 17.06
N LEU A 266 11.06 -16.08 16.83
CA LEU A 266 9.98 -15.41 16.09
C LEU A 266 9.91 -15.88 14.64
N GLU A 267 11.05 -16.06 13.96
CA GLU A 267 11.08 -16.57 12.58
C GLU A 267 10.45 -17.97 12.45
N GLN A 268 10.69 -18.83 13.45
CA GLN A 268 10.15 -20.20 13.45
C GLN A 268 8.67 -20.26 13.85
N HIS A 269 8.25 -19.45 14.82
CA HIS A 269 6.95 -19.63 15.48
C HIS A 269 5.85 -18.65 15.04
N VAL A 270 6.17 -17.46 14.49
CA VAL A 270 5.16 -16.45 14.15
C VAL A 270 4.11 -16.97 13.18
N ALA A 271 4.51 -17.66 12.10
CA ALA A 271 3.57 -18.17 11.11
C ALA A 271 2.65 -19.25 11.69
N ILE A 272 3.18 -20.13 12.53
CA ILE A 272 2.45 -21.22 13.18
C ILE A 272 1.45 -20.64 14.19
N LYS A 273 1.91 -19.75 15.08
CA LYS A 273 1.06 -19.10 16.08
C LYS A 273 -0.02 -18.22 15.46
N LYS A 274 0.26 -17.56 14.33
CA LYS A 274 -0.75 -16.80 13.59
C LYS A 274 -1.89 -17.67 13.06
N ARG A 275 -1.56 -18.85 12.52
CA ARG A 275 -2.56 -19.82 12.08
C ARG A 275 -3.41 -20.33 13.26
N GLU A 276 -2.75 -20.75 14.35
CA GLU A 276 -3.44 -21.21 15.55
C GLU A 276 -4.39 -20.16 16.12
N TYR A 277 -3.97 -18.90 16.20
CA TYR A 277 -4.79 -17.79 16.69
C TYR A 277 -6.04 -17.55 15.82
N GLN A 278 -5.90 -17.62 14.49
CA GLN A 278 -7.02 -17.49 13.56
C GLN A 278 -8.03 -18.64 13.66
N GLU A 279 -7.54 -19.87 13.86
CA GLU A 279 -8.40 -21.05 14.03
C GLU A 279 -9.25 -20.98 15.31
N MET A 280 -8.69 -20.42 16.39
CA MET A 280 -9.44 -20.22 17.63
C MET A 280 -10.58 -19.20 17.47
N GLY A 281 -10.37 -18.13 16.68
CA GLY A 281 -11.42 -17.16 16.36
C GLY A 281 -12.55 -17.71 15.47
N LYS A 282 -12.28 -18.74 14.66
CA LYS A 282 -13.29 -19.41 13.82
C LYS A 282 -14.12 -20.45 14.58
N LYS A 283 -13.54 -21.10 15.60
CA LYS A 283 -14.26 -22.06 16.45
C LYS A 283 -15.24 -21.38 17.40
N SER A 284 -14.96 -20.16 17.85
CA SER A 284 -15.89 -19.41 18.70
C SER A 284 -17.11 -18.83 17.96
N SER A 285 -17.02 -18.67 16.64
CA SER A 285 -18.11 -18.16 15.78
C SER A 285 -19.02 -19.26 15.21
N SER A 286 -18.63 -20.54 15.33
CA SER A 286 -19.39 -21.68 14.83
C SER A 286 -20.14 -22.48 15.91
N SER A 287 -19.96 -22.14 17.20
CA SER A 287 -20.62 -22.82 18.32
C SER A 287 -21.87 -22.13 18.86
N SER A 288 -22.34 -21.05 18.23
CA SER A 288 -23.49 -20.25 18.70
C SER A 288 -24.83 -20.56 18.00
N SER A 289 -24.92 -21.61 17.18
CA SER A 289 -26.13 -21.92 16.37
C SER A 289 -26.80 -23.26 16.68
N SER A 290 -26.79 -23.73 17.92
CA SER A 290 -27.55 -24.93 18.31
C SER A 290 -28.07 -24.85 19.74
N SER A 291 -29.14 -24.08 19.97
CA SER A 291 -30.04 -24.22 21.13
C SER A 291 -31.36 -23.49 20.87
N SER A 292 -32.28 -24.11 20.12
CA SER A 292 -33.73 -23.89 20.22
C SER A 292 -34.45 -24.80 19.22
N ASN A 293 -34.81 -25.99 19.68
CA ASN A 293 -36.13 -26.58 19.44
C ASN A 293 -36.16 -27.99 20.00
N LYS A 294 -36.90 -28.17 21.10
CA LYS A 294 -37.70 -29.36 21.29
C LYS A 294 -39.06 -28.96 21.88
N PRO A 295 -40.12 -29.67 21.48
CA PRO A 295 -41.52 -29.29 21.66
C PRO A 295 -42.00 -29.35 23.10
#